data_AF-A0A225V3V5-F1
#
_entry.id   AF-A0A225V3V5-F1
#
_cell.length_a   1.000
_cell.length_b   1.000
_cell.length_c   1.000
_cell.angle_alpha   90.00
_cell.angle_beta   90.00
_cell.angle_gamma   90.00
#
_symmetry.space_group_name_H-M   'P 1'
#
loop_
_entity.id
_entity.type
_entity.pdbx_description
1 polymer ?
#
loop_
_entity_poly.entity_id
_entity_poly.type
_entity_poly.pdbx_seq_one_letter_code
_entity_poly.pdbx_strand_id
1 'polypeptide(L)' 'MEAAATKQHAHPNIVFHCLYGYLNLGYSRKELAGVYNKTERTISNWVRVLYQYYQEKPLSYLDEAQAAFTQAHRVAIS' A
#
# COMPACT_ATOMS: atom_id res chain seq x y z
N MET A 1 6.34 -6.06 -2.29
CA MET A 1 5.01 -5.55 -1.97
C MET A 1 4.48 -4.69 -3.14
N GLU A 2 5.37 -4.02 -3.88
CA GLU A 2 5.10 -3.43 -5.20
C GLU A 2 4.33 -4.34 -6.15
N ALA A 3 4.72 -5.61 -6.33
CA ALA A 3 4.07 -6.52 -7.29
C ALA A 3 2.56 -6.75 -7.02
N ALA A 4 2.10 -6.60 -5.77
CA ALA A 4 0.68 -6.70 -5.43
C ALA A 4 -0.07 -5.39 -5.73
N ALA A 5 0.62 -4.25 -5.62
CA ALA A 5 0.08 -2.92 -5.89
C ALA A 5 0.15 -2.53 -7.38
N THR A 6 1.21 -2.90 -8.09
CA THR A 6 1.41 -2.62 -9.54
C THR A 6 0.48 -3.42 -10.43
N LYS A 7 0.01 -4.60 -9.99
CA LYS A 7 -1.05 -5.38 -10.67
C LYS A 7 -2.36 -4.59 -10.86
N GLN A 8 -2.54 -3.50 -10.13
CA GLN A 8 -3.76 -2.68 -10.15
C GLN A 8 -3.66 -1.50 -11.14
N HIS A 9 -2.61 -1.43 -11.96
CA HIS A 9 -2.29 -0.29 -12.83
C HIS A 9 -2.28 1.06 -12.07
N ALA A 10 -1.90 1.00 -10.80
CA ALA A 10 -1.77 2.15 -9.93
C ALA A 10 -0.36 2.17 -9.36
N HIS A 11 0.18 3.38 -9.14
CA HIS A 11 1.47 3.51 -8.48
C HIS A 11 1.38 2.92 -7.07
N PRO A 12 2.34 2.09 -6.62
CA PRO A 12 2.31 1.43 -5.32
C PRO A 12 2.00 2.38 -4.15
N ASN A 13 2.64 3.56 -4.14
CA ASN A 13 2.41 4.60 -3.13
C ASN A 13 0.93 5.01 -2.98
N ILE A 14 0.17 5.12 -4.08
CA ILE A 14 -1.25 5.49 -4.01
C ILE A 14 -2.05 4.40 -3.30
N VAL A 15 -1.75 3.14 -3.59
CA VAL A 15 -2.44 1.99 -2.98
C VAL A 15 -2.10 1.91 -1.48
N PHE A 16 -0.85 2.20 -1.09
CA PHE A 16 -0.44 2.24 0.32
C PHE A 16 -1.08 3.39 1.09
N HIS A 17 -1.09 4.60 0.53
CA HIS A 17 -1.78 5.73 1.17
C HIS A 17 -3.28 5.49 1.31
N CYS A 18 -3.90 4.78 0.35
CA CYS A 18 -5.29 4.36 0.47
C CYS A 18 -5.51 3.39 1.64
N LEU A 19 -4.63 2.40 1.81
CA LEU A 19 -4.72 1.46 2.93
C LEU A 19 -4.49 2.16 4.28
N TYR A 20 -3.51 3.07 4.35
CA TYR A 20 -3.26 3.87 5.53
C TYR A 20 -4.47 4.71 5.92
N GLY A 21 -5.11 5.36 4.93
CA GLY A 21 -6.35 6.11 5.14
C GLY A 21 -7.50 5.25 5.68
N TYR A 22 -7.60 4.00 5.23
CA TYR A 22 -8.63 3.07 5.71
C TYR A 22 -8.37 2.58 7.14
N LEU A 23 -7.12 2.17 7.46
CA LEU A 23 -6.81 1.54 8.75
C LEU A 23 -6.49 2.53 9.88
N ASN A 24 -5.70 3.58 9.59
CA ASN A 24 -5.18 4.49 10.61
C ASN A 24 -5.98 5.78 10.72
N LEU A 25 -6.56 6.27 9.62
CA LEU A 25 -7.36 7.50 9.60
C LEU A 25 -8.87 7.24 9.72
N GLY A 26 -9.29 5.97 9.61
CA GLY A 26 -10.69 5.57 9.76
C GLY A 26 -11.61 5.96 8.60
N TYR A 27 -11.07 6.34 7.43
CA TYR A 27 -11.88 6.68 6.28
C TYR A 27 -12.64 5.47 5.75
N SER A 28 -13.91 5.68 5.41
CA SER A 28 -14.72 4.70 4.70
C SER A 28 -14.24 4.53 3.25
N ARG A 29 -14.61 3.38 2.65
CA ARG A 29 -14.29 3.10 1.24
C ARG A 29 -14.92 4.11 0.29
N LYS A 30 -16.08 4.68 0.66
CA LYS A 30 -16.78 5.72 -0.09
C LYS A 30 -16.04 7.05 -0.07
N GLU A 31 -15.51 7.45 1.08
CA GLU A 31 -14.69 8.66 1.20
C GLU A 31 -13.39 8.52 0.41
N LEU A 32 -12.71 7.37 0.53
CA LEU A 32 -11.49 7.09 -0.24
C LEU A 32 -11.76 7.05 -1.75
N ALA A 33 -12.90 6.53 -2.18
CA ALA A 33 -13.31 6.56 -3.59
C ALA A 33 -13.40 8.00 -4.12
N GLY A 34 -13.94 8.92 -3.30
CA GLY A 34 -13.95 10.35 -3.58
C GLY A 34 -12.55 10.95 -3.67
N VAL A 35 -11.70 10.72 -2.65
CA VAL A 35 -10.34 11.28 -2.57
C VAL A 35 -9.47 10.86 -3.76
N TYR A 36 -9.50 9.58 -4.13
CA TYR A 36 -8.66 9.04 -5.19
C TYR A 36 -9.30 9.12 -6.60
N ASN A 37 -10.52 9.65 -6.69
CA ASN A 37 -11.35 9.63 -7.91
C ASN A 37 -11.35 8.22 -8.55
N LYS A 38 -11.76 7.23 -7.76
CA LYS A 38 -11.87 5.81 -8.14
C LYS A 38 -13.21 5.26 -7.71
N THR A 39 -13.61 4.14 -8.28
CA THR A 39 -14.82 3.44 -7.82
C THR A 39 -14.59 2.81 -6.45
N GLU A 40 -15.64 2.70 -5.64
CA GLU A 40 -15.58 1.97 -4.36
C GLU A 40 -15.11 0.52 -4.53
N ARG A 41 -15.42 -0.10 -5.69
CA ARG A 41 -14.95 -1.44 -6.04
C ARG A 41 -13.42 -1.49 -6.18
N THR A 42 -12.83 -0.49 -6.84
CA THR A 42 -11.37 -0.36 -6.97
C THR A 42 -10.71 -0.22 -5.60
N ILE A 43 -11.24 0.68 -4.77
CA ILE A 43 -10.76 0.88 -3.38
C ILE A 43 -10.87 -0.42 -2.57
N SER A 44 -12.01 -1.11 -2.67
CA SER A 44 -12.23 -2.38 -1.97
C SER A 44 -11.22 -3.44 -2.39
N ASN A 45 -10.92 -3.54 -3.69
CA ASN A 45 -9.91 -4.46 -4.20
C ASN A 45 -8.51 -4.12 -3.68
N TRP A 46 -8.16 -2.82 -3.63
CA TRP A 46 -6.86 -2.35 -3.11
C TRP A 46 -6.69 -2.75 -1.64
N VAL A 47 -7.68 -2.43 -0.82
CA VAL A 47 -7.67 -2.76 0.61
C VAL A 47 -7.59 -4.27 0.81
N ARG A 48 -8.39 -5.07 0.09
CA ARG A 48 -8.41 -6.53 0.25
C ARG A 48 -7.07 -7.17 -0.08
N VAL A 49 -6.49 -6.85 -1.25
CA VAL A 49 -5.24 -7.46 -1.72
C VAL A 49 -4.09 -7.11 -0.78
N LEU A 50 -3.97 -5.86 -0.38
CA LEU A 50 -2.90 -5.45 0.54
C LEU A 50 -3.10 -6.03 1.93
N TYR A 51 -4.33 -6.03 2.46
CA TYR A 51 -4.62 -6.60 3.77
C TYR A 51 -4.24 -8.09 3.82
N GLN A 52 -4.62 -8.88 2.80
CA GLN A 52 -4.21 -10.29 2.70
C GLN A 52 -2.69 -10.44 2.64
N TYR A 53 -2.01 -9.62 1.85
CA TYR A 53 -0.55 -9.64 1.75
C TYR A 53 0.14 -9.39 3.09
N TYR A 54 -0.34 -8.43 3.88
CA TYR A 54 0.22 -8.14 5.20
C TYR A 54 -0.12 -9.17 6.25
N GLN A 55 -1.26 -9.87 6.14
CA GLN A 55 -1.56 -11.01 7.01
C GLN A 55 -0.55 -12.15 6.79
N GLU A 56 -0.13 -12.38 5.54
CA GLU A 56 0.88 -13.40 5.22
C GLU A 56 2.31 -12.93 5.55
N LYS A 57 2.59 -11.63 5.43
CA LYS A 57 3.93 -11.04 5.62
C LYS A 57 3.89 -9.73 6.41
N PRO A 58 3.69 -9.79 7.75
CA PRO A 58 3.40 -8.60 8.57
C PRO A 58 4.50 -7.54 8.60
N LEU A 59 5.77 -7.91 8.35
CA LEU A 59 6.91 -6.99 8.35
C LEU A 59 7.48 -6.68 6.97
N SER A 60 6.82 -7.11 5.89
CA SER A 60 7.32 -6.92 4.51
C SER A 60 7.47 -5.46 4.08
N TYR A 61 6.85 -4.51 4.78
CA TYR A 61 7.07 -3.08 4.55
C TYR A 61 8.46 -2.61 5.00
N LEU A 62 9.06 -3.28 6.00
CA LEU A 62 10.41 -2.98 6.46
C LEU A 62 11.42 -3.38 5.39
N ASP A 63 11.20 -4.49 4.70
CA ASP A 63 12.06 -4.97 3.62
C ASP A 63 12.13 -3.93 2.47
N GLU A 64 10.98 -3.33 2.10
CA GLU A 64 10.95 -2.27 1.07
C GLU A 64 11.60 -0.97 1.55
N ALA A 65 11.35 -0.56 2.80
CA ALA A 65 12.00 0.62 3.37
C ALA A 65 13.53 0.45 3.45
N GLN A 66 14.00 -0.73 3.83
CA GLN A 66 15.42 -1.07 3.89
C GLN A 66 16.04 -1.15 2.49
N ALA A 67 15.35 -1.75 1.52
CA ALA A 67 15.79 -1.79 0.13
C ALA A 67 15.89 -0.38 -0.48
N ALA A 68 14.89 0.47 -0.28
CA ALA A 68 14.89 1.85 -0.75
C ALA A 68 16.00 2.68 -0.09
N PHE A 69 16.19 2.53 1.23
CA PHE A 69 17.28 3.18 1.96
C PHE A 69 18.64 2.73 1.43
N THR A 70 18.84 1.42 1.28
CA THR A 70 20.09 0.84 0.75
C THR A 70 20.35 1.33 -0.68
N GLN A 71 19.32 1.44 -1.51
CA GLN A 71 19.46 1.94 -2.89
C GLN A 71 19.85 3.43 -2.92
N ALA A 72 19.20 4.26 -2.08
CA ALA A 72 19.44 5.69 -2.04
C ALA A 72 20.78 6.06 -1.41
N HIS A 73 21.14 5.38 -0.32
CA HIS A 73 22.32 5.72 0.49
C HIS A 73 23.51 4.80 0.27
N ARG A 74 23.33 3.69 -0.47
CA ARG A 74 24.35 2.64 -0.69
C ARG A 74 24.96 2.10 0.60
N VAL A 75 24.20 2.14 1.70
CA VAL A 75 24.59 1.64 3.02
C VAL A 75 23.50 0.71 3.53
N ALA A 76 23.89 -0.48 3.98
CA ALA A 76 22.99 -1.39 4.69
C ALA A 76 23.01 -1.05 6.18
N ILE A 77 21.83 -0.85 6.76
CA ILE A 77 21.67 -0.74 8.22
C ILE A 77 21.35 -2.13 8.76
N SER A 78 22.18 -2.64 9.66
CA SER A 78 22.01 -3.91 10.39
C SER A 78 21.16 -3.73 11.65
#